data_AF-A0A1Y2X061-F1
#
_entry.id   AF-A0A1Y2X061-F1
#
_cell.length_a   1.000
_cell.length_b   1.000
_cell.length_c   1.000
_cell.angle_alpha   90.00
_cell.angle_beta   90.00
_cell.angle_gamma   90.00
#
_symmetry.space_group_name_H-M   'P 1'
#
loop_
_entity.id
_entity.type
_entity.pdbx_description
1 polymer ?
#
loop_
_entity_poly.entity_id
_entity_poly.type
_entity_poly.pdbx_seq_one_letter_code
_entity_poly.pdbx_strand_id
1 'polypeptide(L)'
;MAQIIAFDSDFHPGELAVHKLLRVPHRHNPTHHDLPPQLGYRVAVSPLVAVGTLDRRGRPWASVWGGEKGFAQPVAKDVLGVRATVGERWDPVVRELLAVEKEGEGGKMMAGLSIDPETRDRVKLAGAMAVGTATKTTPGVAELQLAFRVDEALGNCPKYINKKRIYPRVPAPRLESEGNGVPLPQAAIDLLDKADLFFVASKHGTKSMDVNIRGGPPGFVRVLRNREEGAGGTALVYPEYSGNRLYQTLGNIHDDPAVGIVVPDFETGDVLYITGNAAILVGEVAAAVMPHAKLAIRIEVVEARFVREGLSFRGEVIDYSPYNPAVRRLACEKGLNDPTADPSSDTIATAKLVTRERLTPTISRYVFKLATSDGGTGKRLKAWQPGQHVTLDFSEELDMGYSHMRDEDPQSLNDDFVRTFTVSRPIDADAVDELEITVRRHGPATALLERWNVRAPLEIPVLGFGGAEGFRLPTNGGNEEKSHKTSVFVAAGVGITPLMAQGAGVLPTAGEEGNENEFRLLWSIRGEDIPLAVDVLKRIPGLGSTMKLFVTGKIGEEERGLMLGTIHDLGAEVLERRIGASDVLAEGDKGSRKYYLCAGPGMTRELLKWTEGEEVVYESFEY
;
A
#
# COMPACT_ATOMS: atom_id res chain seq x y z
N MET A 1 -49.27 11.40 -27.33
CA MET A 1 -47.83 11.32 -27.66
C MET A 1 -47.07 11.27 -26.34
N ALA A 2 -46.50 10.11 -26.00
CA ALA A 2 -45.62 10.00 -24.84
C ALA A 2 -44.30 10.68 -25.21
N GLN A 3 -43.97 11.79 -24.55
CA GLN A 3 -42.63 12.36 -24.60
C GLN A 3 -41.69 11.40 -23.88
N ILE A 4 -40.88 10.68 -24.65
CA ILE A 4 -39.65 10.08 -24.14
C ILE A 4 -38.75 11.28 -23.80
N ILE A 5 -38.78 11.71 -22.54
CA ILE A 5 -37.74 12.59 -22.00
C ILE A 5 -36.51 11.69 -21.90
N ALA A 6 -35.64 11.78 -22.91
CA ALA A 6 -34.29 11.27 -22.78
C ALA A 6 -33.64 12.04 -21.62
N PHE A 7 -33.39 11.36 -20.50
CA PHE A 7 -32.52 11.89 -19.46
C PHE A 7 -31.11 11.95 -20.06
N ASP A 8 -30.75 13.13 -20.58
CA ASP A 8 -29.35 13.47 -20.90
C ASP A 8 -28.51 13.18 -19.65
N SER A 9 -27.35 12.55 -19.83
CA SER A 9 -26.55 12.05 -18.71
C SER A 9 -26.15 13.18 -17.74
N ASP A 10 -26.55 13.07 -16.48
CA ASP A 10 -26.13 13.93 -15.35
C ASP A 10 -24.61 13.91 -15.05
N PHE A 11 -23.81 13.18 -15.83
CA PHE A 11 -22.35 13.18 -15.74
C PHE A 11 -21.77 14.25 -16.66
N HIS A 12 -20.81 15.03 -16.17
CA HIS A 12 -20.16 16.04 -17.00
C HIS A 12 -19.14 15.40 -17.97
N PRO A 13 -18.72 16.10 -19.05
CA PRO A 13 -17.88 15.52 -20.11
C PRO A 13 -16.59 14.85 -19.62
N GLY A 14 -15.89 15.44 -18.64
CA GLY A 14 -14.71 14.84 -18.03
C GLY A 14 -14.98 13.51 -17.32
N GLU A 15 -16.08 13.36 -16.58
CA GLU A 15 -16.46 12.08 -15.97
C GLU A 15 -16.73 11.01 -17.03
N LEU A 16 -17.44 11.38 -18.10
CA LEU A 16 -17.70 10.48 -19.23
C LEU A 16 -16.41 10.09 -19.96
N ALA A 17 -15.44 10.99 -20.07
CA ALA A 17 -14.13 10.69 -20.65
C ALA A 17 -13.37 9.66 -19.79
N VAL A 18 -13.40 9.81 -18.47
CA VAL A 18 -12.81 8.83 -17.53
C VAL A 18 -13.58 7.51 -17.57
N HIS A 19 -14.91 7.53 -17.68
CA HIS A 19 -15.72 6.32 -17.88
C HIS A 19 -15.31 5.56 -19.14
N LYS A 20 -15.10 6.28 -20.25
CA LYS A 20 -14.62 5.68 -21.51
C LYS A 20 -13.21 5.11 -21.36
N LEU A 21 -12.31 5.85 -20.71
CA LEU A 21 -10.94 5.43 -20.45
C LEU A 21 -10.86 4.14 -19.63
N LEU A 22 -11.70 4.04 -18.60
CA LEU A 22 -11.73 2.93 -17.64
C LEU A 22 -12.81 1.88 -17.98
N ARG A 23 -13.42 1.97 -19.16
CA ARG A 23 -14.46 1.05 -19.67
C ARG A 23 -15.60 0.82 -18.65
N VAL A 24 -16.05 1.89 -18.02
CA VAL A 24 -17.13 1.88 -17.04
C VAL A 24 -18.47 1.73 -17.78
N PRO A 25 -19.31 0.74 -17.43
CA PRO A 25 -20.65 0.62 -17.99
C PRO A 25 -21.51 1.85 -17.68
N HIS A 26 -22.45 2.16 -18.57
CA HIS A 26 -23.40 3.26 -18.36
C HIS A 26 -24.19 3.06 -17.05
N ARG A 27 -24.39 4.16 -16.31
CA ARG A 27 -25.11 4.18 -15.04
C ARG A 27 -25.73 5.56 -14.79
N HIS A 28 -26.58 5.66 -13.77
CA HIS A 28 -27.16 6.91 -13.30
C HIS A 28 -26.20 7.66 -12.33
N ASN A 29 -26.23 8.99 -12.33
CA ASN A 29 -25.51 9.83 -11.36
C ASN A 29 -26.37 10.01 -10.10
N PRO A 30 -26.02 9.46 -8.93
CA PRO A 30 -26.83 9.57 -7.71
C PRO A 30 -26.73 10.92 -7.01
N THR A 31 -26.11 11.93 -7.63
CA THR A 31 -25.94 13.26 -7.04
C THR A 31 -27.29 13.98 -6.95
N HIS A 32 -27.57 14.56 -5.78
CA HIS A 32 -28.73 15.41 -5.57
C HIS A 32 -28.39 16.85 -5.97
N HIS A 33 -29.33 17.55 -6.61
CA HIS A 33 -29.23 18.99 -6.95
C HIS A 33 -29.91 19.89 -5.89
N ASP A 34 -29.89 19.44 -4.65
CA ASP A 34 -30.40 20.09 -3.45
C ASP A 34 -29.66 19.53 -2.22
N LEU A 35 -29.99 20.01 -1.02
CA LEU A 35 -29.56 19.39 0.24
C LEU A 35 -30.72 18.61 0.89
N PRO A 36 -30.85 17.30 0.63
CA PRO A 36 -31.81 16.46 1.31
C PRO A 36 -31.66 16.55 2.83
N PRO A 37 -32.77 16.63 3.61
CA PRO A 37 -32.71 16.73 5.07
C PRO A 37 -31.87 15.63 5.75
N GLN A 38 -31.87 14.42 5.19
CA GLN A 38 -31.09 13.28 5.69
C GLN A 38 -29.58 13.53 5.55
N LEU A 39 -29.14 14.13 4.43
CA LEU A 39 -27.74 14.50 4.23
C LEU A 39 -27.38 15.71 5.12
N GLY A 40 -28.28 16.69 5.27
CA GLY A 40 -28.09 17.80 6.19
C GLY A 40 -27.88 17.37 7.65
N TYR A 41 -28.63 16.37 8.13
CA TYR A 41 -28.43 15.81 9.48
C TYR A 41 -27.07 15.12 9.63
N ARG A 42 -26.63 14.37 8.61
CA ARG A 42 -25.30 13.72 8.59
C ARG A 42 -24.16 14.73 8.64
N VAL A 43 -24.30 15.85 7.91
CA VAL A 43 -23.37 16.98 8.00
C VAL A 43 -23.33 17.53 9.44
N ALA A 44 -24.49 17.75 10.06
CA ALA A 44 -24.59 18.30 11.42
C ALA A 44 -23.90 17.43 12.50
N VAL A 45 -23.87 16.11 12.32
CA VAL A 45 -23.20 15.20 13.27
C VAL A 45 -21.75 14.88 12.91
N SER A 46 -21.25 15.39 11.78
CA SER A 46 -19.85 15.23 11.37
C SER A 46 -18.94 16.17 12.19
N PRO A 47 -17.85 15.67 12.80
CA PRO A 47 -16.92 16.49 13.55
C PRO A 47 -16.02 17.34 12.65
N LEU A 48 -15.88 17.01 11.37
CA LEU A 48 -14.98 17.67 10.42
C LEU A 48 -15.69 17.98 9.10
N VAL A 49 -15.24 19.06 8.45
CA VAL A 49 -15.57 19.37 7.06
C VAL A 49 -14.28 19.76 6.34
N ALA A 50 -13.88 18.98 5.35
CA ALA A 50 -12.87 19.41 4.40
C ALA A 50 -13.51 20.37 3.41
N VAL A 51 -12.86 21.48 3.12
CA VAL A 51 -13.40 22.58 2.31
C VAL A 51 -12.42 22.98 1.22
N GLY A 52 -12.96 23.44 0.09
CA GLY A 52 -12.17 23.86 -1.04
C GLY A 52 -12.72 25.13 -1.66
N THR A 53 -11.83 25.97 -2.17
CA THR A 53 -12.18 27.17 -2.94
C THR A 53 -11.05 27.50 -3.93
N LEU A 54 -11.28 28.51 -4.76
CA LEU A 54 -10.29 29.00 -5.72
C LEU A 54 -9.55 30.22 -5.18
N ASP A 55 -8.25 30.28 -5.44
CA ASP A 55 -7.50 31.53 -5.31
C ASP A 55 -7.83 32.50 -6.46
N ARG A 56 -7.30 33.73 -6.37
CA ARG A 56 -7.46 34.76 -7.41
C ARG A 56 -6.95 34.37 -8.80
N ARG A 57 -6.10 33.33 -8.91
CA ARG A 57 -5.60 32.79 -10.18
C ARG A 57 -6.45 31.61 -10.67
N GLY A 58 -7.54 31.29 -9.96
CA GLY A 58 -8.40 30.16 -10.27
C GLY A 58 -7.80 28.80 -9.90
N ARG A 59 -6.73 28.75 -9.09
CA ARG A 59 -6.14 27.50 -8.61
C ARG A 59 -6.90 26.99 -7.39
N PRO A 60 -7.27 25.69 -7.33
CA PRO A 60 -7.92 25.15 -6.14
C PRO A 60 -6.97 25.07 -4.95
N TRP A 61 -7.51 25.33 -3.77
CA TRP A 61 -6.93 25.05 -2.47
C TRP A 61 -7.92 24.24 -1.64
N ALA A 62 -7.40 23.44 -0.72
CA ALA A 62 -8.21 22.68 0.24
C ALA A 62 -7.79 23.01 1.68
N SER A 63 -8.70 22.87 2.64
CA SER A 63 -8.45 22.92 4.08
C SER A 63 -9.38 21.96 4.83
N VAL A 64 -9.18 21.79 6.14
CA VAL A 64 -10.02 20.98 7.01
C VAL A 64 -10.36 21.77 8.27
N TRP A 65 -11.66 21.92 8.54
CA TRP A 65 -12.17 22.62 9.69
C TRP A 65 -12.96 21.69 10.60
N GLY A 66 -13.15 22.10 11.86
CA GLY A 66 -14.02 21.43 12.82
C GLY A 66 -13.29 21.07 14.12
N GLY A 67 -13.65 19.92 14.67
CA GLY A 67 -13.21 19.45 15.99
C GLY A 67 -14.38 19.22 16.95
N GLU A 68 -15.50 19.91 16.73
CA GLU A 68 -16.75 19.73 17.46
C GLU A 68 -17.89 19.41 16.50
N LYS A 69 -18.79 18.51 16.90
CA LYS A 69 -20.00 18.22 16.12
C LYS A 69 -20.97 19.40 16.19
N GLY A 70 -21.77 19.60 15.14
CA GLY A 70 -22.75 20.69 15.05
C GLY A 70 -22.19 22.03 14.57
N PHE A 71 -20.89 22.14 14.32
CA PHE A 71 -20.24 23.36 13.84
C PHE A 71 -20.67 23.76 12.41
N ALA A 72 -21.10 22.78 11.60
CA ALA A 72 -21.69 22.96 10.29
C ALA A 72 -23.07 22.30 10.25
N GLN A 73 -24.15 23.05 10.06
CA GLN A 73 -25.52 22.53 10.14
C GLN A 73 -26.50 23.27 9.23
N PRO A 74 -27.61 22.65 8.79
CA PRO A 74 -28.64 23.33 8.03
C PRO A 74 -29.27 24.48 8.82
N VAL A 75 -29.33 25.67 8.22
CA VAL A 75 -29.97 26.87 8.82
C VAL A 75 -31.13 27.40 7.97
N ALA A 76 -31.19 27.00 6.70
CA ALA A 76 -32.32 27.20 5.80
C ALA A 76 -32.32 26.08 4.75
N LYS A 77 -33.31 26.08 3.85
CA LYS A 77 -33.34 25.17 2.70
C LYS A 77 -32.07 25.38 1.87
N ASP A 78 -31.34 24.30 1.60
CA ASP A 78 -30.11 24.28 0.79
C ASP A 78 -28.98 25.19 1.34
N VAL A 79 -29.03 25.60 2.62
CA VAL A 79 -28.01 26.46 3.23
C VAL A 79 -27.50 25.87 4.54
N LEU A 80 -26.19 25.67 4.59
CA LEU A 80 -25.44 25.30 5.79
C LEU A 80 -24.86 26.55 6.44
N GLY A 81 -25.12 26.73 7.73
CA GLY A 81 -24.38 27.66 8.57
C GLY A 81 -23.15 26.96 9.13
N VAL A 82 -21.98 27.56 8.95
CA VAL A 82 -20.70 27.04 9.45
C VAL A 82 -20.10 28.03 10.43
N ARG A 83 -19.77 27.56 11.63
CA ARG A 83 -19.03 28.29 12.65
C ARG A 83 -17.81 27.49 13.07
N ALA A 84 -16.61 27.92 12.70
CA ALA A 84 -15.39 27.16 12.93
C ALA A 84 -14.27 28.02 13.52
N THR A 85 -13.54 27.48 14.50
CA THR A 85 -12.25 28.01 14.92
C THR A 85 -11.19 27.66 13.87
N VAL A 86 -10.51 28.65 13.31
CA VAL A 86 -9.54 28.45 12.22
C VAL A 86 -8.25 29.23 12.43
N GLY A 87 -7.15 28.75 11.85
CA GLY A 87 -5.94 29.55 11.69
C GLY A 87 -6.17 30.67 10.69
N GLU A 88 -5.98 31.92 11.10
CA GLU A 88 -6.36 33.09 10.29
C GLU A 88 -5.40 33.32 9.12
N ARG A 89 -4.09 33.17 9.36
CA ARG A 89 -3.06 33.74 8.48
C ARG A 89 -2.55 32.79 7.40
N TRP A 90 -2.48 31.50 7.69
CA TRP A 90 -1.76 30.53 6.85
C TRP A 90 -2.64 29.49 6.18
N ASP A 91 -3.92 29.39 6.58
CA ASP A 91 -4.92 28.58 5.88
C ASP A 91 -5.28 29.27 4.54
N PRO A 92 -4.97 28.66 3.39
CA PRO A 92 -5.23 29.26 2.08
C PRO A 92 -6.72 29.43 1.81
N VAL A 93 -7.58 28.51 2.26
CA VAL A 93 -9.03 28.58 2.00
C VAL A 93 -9.64 29.72 2.81
N VAL A 94 -9.26 29.86 4.09
CA VAL A 94 -9.73 30.97 4.94
C VAL A 94 -9.33 32.30 4.33
N ARG A 95 -8.06 32.46 3.91
CA ARG A 95 -7.59 33.69 3.25
C ARG A 95 -8.41 34.03 2.02
N GLU A 96 -8.66 33.05 1.16
CA GLU A 96 -9.35 33.30 -0.09
C GLU A 96 -10.84 33.57 0.10
N LEU A 97 -11.51 32.91 1.05
CA LEU A 97 -12.92 33.18 1.36
C LEU A 97 -13.11 34.55 2.02
N LEU A 98 -12.19 34.97 2.90
CA LEU A 98 -12.30 36.25 3.61
C LEU A 98 -11.79 37.46 2.81
N ALA A 99 -11.05 37.23 1.72
CA ALA A 99 -10.51 38.30 0.89
C ALA A 99 -11.56 38.98 -0.03
N VAL A 100 -12.83 38.55 0.02
CA VAL A 100 -13.90 39.03 -0.87
C VAL A 100 -14.73 40.09 -0.17
N GLU A 101 -14.68 41.33 -0.66
CA GLU A 101 -15.54 42.42 -0.18
C GLU A 101 -16.92 42.45 -0.86
N LYS A 102 -17.07 41.83 -2.04
CA LYS A 102 -18.33 41.63 -2.80
C LYS A 102 -18.05 40.81 -4.07
N GLU A 103 -18.46 39.55 -4.13
CA GLU A 103 -18.68 38.86 -5.41
C GLU A 103 -20.14 39.05 -5.84
N GLY A 104 -20.44 38.91 -7.13
CA GLY A 104 -21.79 39.10 -7.69
C GLY A 104 -22.85 38.16 -7.08
N GLU A 105 -24.08 38.19 -7.62
CA GLU A 105 -25.25 37.49 -7.06
C GLU A 105 -25.08 35.97 -6.82
N GLY A 106 -24.02 35.34 -7.36
CA GLY A 106 -23.72 33.90 -7.22
C GLY A 106 -22.89 33.47 -6.01
N GLY A 107 -22.19 34.38 -5.32
CA GLY A 107 -21.26 34.05 -4.23
C GLY A 107 -19.95 33.38 -4.68
N LYS A 108 -19.05 33.08 -3.73
CA LYS A 108 -17.73 32.48 -4.01
C LYS A 108 -17.78 30.97 -4.10
N MET A 109 -17.34 30.42 -5.23
CA MET A 109 -17.33 28.97 -5.46
C MET A 109 -16.63 28.23 -4.33
N MET A 110 -17.33 27.22 -3.81
CA MET A 110 -16.88 26.44 -2.66
C MET A 110 -17.39 25.00 -2.79
N ALA A 111 -16.59 24.06 -2.31
CA ALA A 111 -17.02 22.69 -2.10
C ALA A 111 -16.67 22.23 -0.68
N GLY A 112 -17.40 21.22 -0.22
CA GLY A 112 -17.27 20.67 1.12
C GLY A 112 -17.38 19.14 1.12
N LEU A 113 -16.69 18.51 2.06
CA LEU A 113 -16.85 17.11 2.40
C LEU A 113 -16.98 17.02 3.92
N SER A 114 -18.20 16.85 4.42
CA SER A 114 -18.37 16.50 5.82
C SER A 114 -17.86 15.07 6.03
N ILE A 115 -17.15 14.84 7.13
CA ILE A 115 -16.59 13.53 7.44
C ILE A 115 -16.61 13.26 8.95
N ASP A 116 -17.10 12.06 9.30
CA ASP A 116 -16.94 11.47 10.61
C ASP A 116 -16.05 10.24 10.50
N PRO A 117 -14.74 10.36 10.80
CA PRO A 117 -13.82 9.23 10.71
C PRO A 117 -14.21 8.08 11.66
N GLU A 118 -14.83 8.35 12.81
CA GLU A 118 -15.18 7.32 13.80
C GLU A 118 -16.28 6.38 13.27
N THR A 119 -17.27 6.95 12.57
CA THR A 119 -18.36 6.19 11.94
C THR A 119 -18.11 5.87 10.46
N ARG A 120 -17.03 6.41 9.87
CA ARG A 120 -16.70 6.36 8.43
C ARG A 120 -17.78 6.99 7.54
N ASP A 121 -18.56 7.92 8.09
CA ASP A 121 -19.60 8.64 7.34
C ASP A 121 -19.01 9.83 6.59
N ARG A 122 -19.54 10.09 5.38
CA ARG A 122 -19.17 11.28 4.61
C ARG A 122 -20.27 11.76 3.66
N VAL A 123 -20.37 13.08 3.51
CA VAL A 123 -21.27 13.75 2.57
C VAL A 123 -20.48 14.79 1.76
N LYS A 124 -20.51 14.64 0.44
CA LYS A 124 -19.98 15.61 -0.51
C LYS A 124 -21.00 16.72 -0.74
N LEU A 125 -20.51 17.94 -0.89
CA LEU A 125 -21.28 19.16 -1.05
C LEU A 125 -20.56 20.05 -2.08
N ALA A 126 -21.31 20.62 -3.02
CA ALA A 126 -20.79 21.65 -3.93
C ALA A 126 -21.75 22.85 -3.96
N GLY A 127 -21.21 24.05 -4.16
CA GLY A 127 -22.01 25.26 -4.32
C GLY A 127 -21.18 26.53 -4.13
N ALA A 128 -21.66 27.46 -3.32
CA ALA A 128 -21.00 28.75 -3.11
C ALA A 128 -21.16 29.29 -1.69
N MET A 129 -20.12 29.97 -1.21
CA MET A 129 -20.20 30.82 -0.02
C MET A 129 -21.02 32.07 -0.36
N ALA A 130 -22.16 32.23 0.30
CA ALA A 130 -23.04 33.39 0.14
C ALA A 130 -22.57 34.60 0.95
N VAL A 131 -22.10 34.38 2.18
CA VAL A 131 -21.54 35.40 3.07
C VAL A 131 -20.59 34.75 4.05
N GLY A 132 -19.51 35.44 4.41
CA GLY A 132 -18.53 34.98 5.39
C GLY A 132 -17.92 36.15 6.16
N THR A 133 -17.64 35.94 7.44
CA THR A 133 -16.90 36.88 8.29
C THR A 133 -16.01 36.10 9.24
N ALA A 134 -14.91 36.71 9.70
CA ALA A 134 -14.06 36.14 10.72
C ALA A 134 -13.78 37.14 11.81
N THR A 135 -13.96 36.72 13.06
CA THR A 135 -13.64 37.54 14.24
C THR A 135 -12.39 37.00 14.89
N LYS A 136 -11.34 37.81 14.98
CA LYS A 136 -10.10 37.46 15.68
C LYS A 136 -10.38 37.17 17.14
N THR A 137 -9.86 36.07 17.66
CA THR A 137 -10.03 35.68 19.07
C THR A 137 -8.72 35.81 19.83
N THR A 138 -7.70 35.06 19.43
CA THR A 138 -6.33 35.13 19.95
C THR A 138 -5.34 35.34 18.79
N PRO A 139 -4.08 35.70 19.05
CA PRO A 139 -3.12 35.96 17.98
C PRO A 139 -3.00 34.77 17.00
N GLY A 140 -3.34 35.01 15.73
CA GLY A 140 -3.28 34.01 14.66
C GLY A 140 -4.50 33.09 14.54
N VAL A 141 -5.52 33.25 15.40
CA VAL A 141 -6.74 32.42 15.43
C VAL A 141 -7.97 33.30 15.24
N ALA A 142 -8.93 32.82 14.47
CA ALA A 142 -10.21 33.49 14.25
C ALA A 142 -11.40 32.52 14.36
N GLU A 143 -12.54 33.06 14.73
CA GLU A 143 -13.85 32.41 14.61
C GLU A 143 -14.46 32.78 13.27
N LEU A 144 -14.45 31.83 12.34
CA LEU A 144 -15.08 31.94 11.04
C LEU A 144 -16.58 31.66 11.16
N GLN A 145 -17.40 32.52 10.58
CA GLN A 145 -18.83 32.30 10.39
C GLN A 145 -19.17 32.49 8.91
N LEU A 146 -19.76 31.48 8.28
CA LEU A 146 -20.20 31.58 6.88
C LEU A 146 -21.51 30.85 6.62
N ALA A 147 -22.20 31.29 5.56
CA ALA A 147 -23.33 30.61 4.97
C ALA A 147 -22.90 29.97 3.65
N PHE A 148 -22.99 28.65 3.59
CA PHE A 148 -22.69 27.85 2.40
C PHE A 148 -23.99 27.42 1.74
N ARG A 149 -24.28 27.96 0.55
CA ARG A 149 -25.38 27.50 -0.30
C ARG A 149 -24.93 26.23 -1.02
N VAL A 150 -25.66 25.16 -0.82
CA VAL A 150 -25.42 23.84 -1.40
C VAL A 150 -26.26 23.71 -2.66
N ASP A 151 -25.58 23.57 -3.79
CA ASP A 151 -26.19 23.36 -5.10
C ASP A 151 -26.22 21.85 -5.43
N GLU A 152 -25.26 21.06 -4.92
CA GLU A 152 -25.24 19.61 -5.07
C GLU A 152 -24.80 18.88 -3.80
N ALA A 153 -25.38 17.70 -3.54
CA ALA A 153 -25.03 16.86 -2.40
C ALA A 153 -24.98 15.36 -2.75
N LEU A 154 -24.06 14.63 -2.12
CA LEU A 154 -23.93 13.18 -2.31
C LEU A 154 -23.36 12.47 -1.07
N GLY A 155 -24.11 11.50 -0.55
CA GLY A 155 -23.59 10.56 0.47
C GLY A 155 -22.72 9.47 -0.17
N ASN A 156 -21.51 9.25 0.34
CA ASN A 156 -20.57 8.26 -0.22
C ASN A 156 -20.22 7.13 0.75
N CYS A 157 -19.73 6.01 0.19
CA CYS A 157 -19.35 4.79 0.91
C CYS A 157 -18.17 4.98 1.90
N PRO A 158 -18.00 4.11 2.90
CA PRO A 158 -16.97 4.24 3.94
C PRO A 158 -15.57 3.71 3.56
N LYS A 159 -15.36 3.30 2.29
CA LYS A 159 -14.11 2.66 1.86
C LYS A 159 -12.89 3.54 2.14
N TYR A 160 -11.82 2.89 2.62
CA TYR A 160 -10.49 3.48 2.85
C TYR A 160 -10.44 4.57 3.93
N ILE A 161 -11.48 4.69 4.76
CA ILE A 161 -11.47 5.60 5.92
C ILE A 161 -11.03 4.81 7.16
N ASN A 162 -9.85 5.12 7.68
CA ASN A 162 -9.38 4.59 8.96
C ASN A 162 -10.09 5.33 10.09
N LYS A 163 -10.59 4.59 11.07
CA LYS A 163 -11.34 5.14 12.19
C LYS A 163 -10.44 5.97 13.08
N LYS A 164 -10.87 7.19 13.35
CA LYS A 164 -10.23 8.09 14.30
C LYS A 164 -11.27 8.73 15.19
N ARG A 165 -10.99 8.81 16.49
CA ARG A 165 -11.77 9.65 17.40
C ARG A 165 -11.24 11.07 17.34
N ILE A 166 -12.11 12.03 17.09
CA ILE A 166 -11.74 13.45 16.95
C ILE A 166 -11.99 14.20 18.26
N TYR A 167 -11.05 15.05 18.64
CA TYR A 167 -11.16 15.92 19.81
C TYR A 167 -10.84 17.37 19.41
N PRO A 168 -11.60 18.37 19.89
CA PRO A 168 -11.32 19.77 19.59
C PRO A 168 -10.05 20.26 20.29
N ARG A 169 -9.36 21.21 19.67
CA ARG A 169 -8.14 21.84 20.19
C ARG A 169 -8.03 23.27 19.67
N VAL A 170 -7.67 24.22 20.53
CA VAL A 170 -7.36 25.58 20.06
C VAL A 170 -6.07 25.54 19.23
N PRO A 171 -6.07 26.00 17.97
CA PRO A 171 -4.88 25.96 17.12
C PRO A 171 -3.84 26.99 17.59
N ALA A 172 -2.57 26.72 17.30
CA ALA A 172 -1.43 27.60 17.58
C ALA A 172 -0.54 27.73 16.33
N PRO A 173 -1.09 28.27 15.21
CA PRO A 173 -0.50 28.11 13.89
C PRO A 173 0.86 28.80 13.78
N ARG A 174 1.90 28.04 13.44
CA ARG A 174 3.24 28.55 13.11
C ARG A 174 3.66 28.06 11.73
N LEU A 175 3.94 29.01 10.83
CA LEU A 175 4.45 28.69 9.50
C LEU A 175 5.86 28.10 9.61
N GLU A 176 6.06 26.93 9.01
CA GLU A 176 7.37 26.30 8.88
C GLU A 176 7.98 26.53 7.50
N SER A 177 7.18 26.37 6.45
CA SER A 177 7.59 26.63 5.08
C SER A 177 6.42 27.11 4.20
N GLU A 178 6.69 28.01 3.28
CA GLU A 178 5.76 28.46 2.22
C GLU A 178 6.59 28.79 0.96
N GLY A 179 6.09 28.43 -0.21
CA GLY A 179 6.66 28.92 -1.46
C GLY A 179 6.26 28.14 -2.70
N ASN A 180 6.53 28.74 -3.85
CA ASN A 180 6.35 28.12 -5.17
C ASN A 180 7.58 27.27 -5.51
N GLY A 181 7.37 26.03 -5.98
CA GLY A 181 8.46 25.17 -6.44
C GLY A 181 9.54 24.88 -5.39
N VAL A 182 9.25 25.11 -4.10
CA VAL A 182 10.17 24.88 -2.99
C VAL A 182 10.10 23.40 -2.60
N PRO A 183 11.26 22.75 -2.33
CA PRO A 183 11.27 21.42 -1.73
C PRO A 183 10.47 21.40 -0.43
N LEU A 184 9.68 20.36 -0.22
CA LEU A 184 9.00 20.13 1.05
C LEU A 184 10.06 19.92 2.16
N PRO A 185 9.91 20.56 3.34
CA PRO A 185 10.79 20.31 4.47
C PRO A 185 10.64 18.87 4.95
N GLN A 186 11.67 18.33 5.62
CA GLN A 186 11.68 16.94 6.06
C GLN A 186 10.43 16.58 6.88
N ALA A 187 9.97 17.45 7.78
CA ALA A 187 8.78 17.17 8.56
C ALA A 187 7.48 17.07 7.75
N ALA A 188 7.40 17.72 6.59
CA ALA A 188 6.27 17.55 5.68
C ALA A 188 6.36 16.22 4.91
N ILE A 189 7.58 15.73 4.63
CA ILE A 189 7.81 14.39 4.08
C ILE A 189 7.42 13.34 5.12
N ASP A 190 7.87 13.49 6.37
CA ASP A 190 7.53 12.59 7.47
C ASP A 190 6.00 12.53 7.69
N LEU A 191 5.29 13.65 7.50
CA LEU A 191 3.84 13.69 7.51
C LEU A 191 3.24 12.87 6.36
N LEU A 192 3.73 13.03 5.12
CA LEU A 192 3.27 12.24 3.98
C LEU A 192 3.51 10.74 4.18
N ASP A 193 4.65 10.35 4.74
CA ASP A 193 5.02 8.95 5.00
C ASP A 193 4.12 8.27 6.04
N LYS A 194 3.56 9.03 6.99
CA LYS A 194 2.60 8.51 7.97
C LYS A 194 1.13 8.80 7.62
N ALA A 195 0.86 9.64 6.62
CA ALA A 195 -0.49 10.02 6.25
C ALA A 195 -1.27 8.82 5.72
N ASP A 196 -2.45 8.60 6.29
CA ASP A 196 -3.37 7.54 5.90
C ASP A 196 -4.62 8.09 5.18
N LEU A 197 -4.72 9.42 5.09
CA LEU A 197 -5.67 10.14 4.25
C LEU A 197 -5.16 11.54 3.90
N PHE A 198 -5.70 12.10 2.83
CA PHE A 198 -5.66 13.53 2.51
C PHE A 198 -6.96 13.92 1.80
N PHE A 199 -7.21 15.22 1.68
CA PHE A 199 -8.35 15.74 0.91
C PHE A 199 -7.86 16.46 -0.34
N VAL A 200 -8.61 16.31 -1.43
CA VAL A 200 -8.31 16.90 -2.73
C VAL A 200 -9.50 17.73 -3.22
N ALA A 201 -9.24 18.99 -3.53
CA ALA A 201 -10.12 19.91 -4.22
C ALA A 201 -9.81 19.92 -5.72
N SER A 202 -10.83 19.88 -6.56
CA SER A 202 -10.74 19.95 -8.03
C SER A 202 -11.95 20.68 -8.59
N LYS A 203 -11.88 21.23 -9.82
CA LYS A 203 -12.98 22.05 -10.36
C LYS A 203 -13.42 21.58 -11.76
N HIS A 204 -14.68 21.85 -12.09
CA HIS A 204 -15.19 21.76 -13.46
C HIS A 204 -15.42 23.18 -14.01
N GLY A 205 -14.37 23.76 -14.59
CA GLY A 205 -14.39 25.13 -15.10
C GLY A 205 -14.83 26.14 -14.03
N THR A 206 -15.79 26.99 -14.37
CA THR A 206 -16.44 27.94 -13.44
C THR A 206 -17.83 27.49 -13.00
N LYS A 207 -18.20 26.22 -13.24
CA LYS A 207 -19.54 25.70 -12.97
C LYS A 207 -19.66 25.09 -11.58
N SER A 208 -18.72 24.22 -11.21
CA SER A 208 -18.75 23.51 -9.94
C SER A 208 -17.34 23.17 -9.45
N MET A 209 -17.26 22.77 -8.18
CA MET A 209 -16.05 22.29 -7.52
C MET A 209 -16.37 21.03 -6.74
N ASP A 210 -15.36 20.19 -6.55
CA ASP A 210 -15.40 18.99 -5.74
C ASP A 210 -14.34 19.05 -4.63
N VAL A 211 -14.69 18.61 -3.42
CA VAL A 211 -13.72 18.17 -2.40
C VAL A 211 -13.99 16.72 -2.07
N ASN A 212 -12.94 15.91 -2.11
CA ASN A 212 -13.03 14.48 -1.83
C ASN A 212 -11.88 14.01 -0.96
N ILE A 213 -12.07 12.87 -0.31
CA ILE A 213 -11.05 12.21 0.49
C ILE A 213 -10.38 11.12 -0.33
N ARG A 214 -9.06 11.04 -0.22
CA ARG A 214 -8.25 9.88 -0.59
C ARG A 214 -7.71 9.28 0.70
N GLY A 215 -8.01 8.02 0.94
CA GLY A 215 -7.57 7.29 2.12
C GLY A 215 -6.96 5.96 1.73
N GLY A 216 -6.20 5.37 2.64
CA GLY A 216 -5.48 4.12 2.41
C GLY A 216 -4.71 3.66 3.64
N PRO A 217 -3.76 2.71 3.48
CA PRO A 217 -2.78 2.42 4.52
C PRO A 217 -1.88 3.66 4.75
N PRO A 218 -1.32 3.83 5.96
CA PRO A 218 -0.31 4.87 6.22
C PRO A 218 0.81 4.84 5.18
N GLY A 219 1.15 6.01 4.63
CA GLY A 219 2.20 6.17 3.61
C GLY A 219 1.78 5.76 2.19
N PHE A 220 0.48 5.70 1.90
CA PHE A 220 0.00 5.38 0.54
C PHE A 220 0.32 6.46 -0.50
N VAL A 221 0.51 7.71 -0.07
CA VAL A 221 1.02 8.80 -0.91
C VAL A 221 2.54 8.82 -0.83
N ARG A 222 3.21 8.86 -1.98
CA ARG A 222 4.66 8.76 -2.11
C ARG A 222 5.25 10.04 -2.69
N VAL A 223 6.42 10.41 -2.21
CA VAL A 223 7.22 11.52 -2.77
C VAL A 223 8.06 10.97 -3.90
N LEU A 224 7.66 11.20 -5.15
CA LEU A 224 8.41 10.76 -6.33
C LEU A 224 9.72 11.53 -6.47
N ARG A 225 9.70 12.81 -6.15
CA ARG A 225 10.87 13.69 -6.13
C ARG A 225 10.59 14.91 -5.26
N ASN A 226 11.63 15.42 -4.64
CA ASN A 226 11.58 16.63 -3.81
C ASN A 226 12.83 17.47 -4.10
N ARG A 227 12.77 18.31 -5.14
CA ARG A 227 13.88 19.11 -5.63
C ARG A 227 13.41 20.54 -5.87
N GLU A 228 14.37 21.46 -5.95
CA GLU A 228 14.06 22.85 -6.34
C GLU A 228 13.44 22.89 -7.75
N GLU A 229 12.61 23.91 -8.03
CA GLU A 229 11.87 24.06 -9.29
C GLU A 229 12.78 23.90 -10.53
N GLY A 230 13.95 24.55 -10.53
CA GLY A 230 14.92 24.48 -11.63
C GLY A 230 15.63 23.12 -11.79
N ALA A 231 15.49 22.22 -10.81
CA ALA A 231 16.08 20.89 -10.78
C ALA A 231 15.04 19.75 -10.88
N GLY A 232 13.82 20.09 -11.33
CA GLY A 232 12.72 19.15 -11.56
C GLY A 232 11.54 19.26 -10.59
N GLY A 233 11.62 20.15 -9.60
CA GLY A 233 10.51 20.42 -8.66
C GLY A 233 10.14 19.25 -7.75
N THR A 234 8.97 19.38 -7.12
CA THR A 234 8.43 18.38 -6.21
C THR A 234 7.22 17.69 -6.83
N ALA A 235 7.19 16.36 -6.77
CA ALA A 235 6.04 15.60 -7.23
C ALA A 235 5.66 14.48 -6.27
N LEU A 236 4.34 14.33 -6.11
CA LEU A 236 3.72 13.28 -5.31
C LEU A 236 3.02 12.28 -6.23
N VAL A 237 2.92 11.04 -5.80
CA VAL A 237 2.16 10.00 -6.51
C VAL A 237 1.36 9.21 -5.50
N TYR A 238 0.10 8.91 -5.82
CA TYR A 238 -0.69 7.97 -5.04
C TYR A 238 -1.46 7.01 -5.95
N PRO A 239 -1.69 5.75 -5.52
CA PRO A 239 -2.55 4.82 -6.26
C PRO A 239 -4.02 5.20 -6.10
N GLU A 240 -4.79 5.14 -7.19
CA GLU A 240 -6.24 5.35 -7.14
C GLU A 240 -6.94 4.00 -7.02
N TYR A 241 -7.57 3.76 -5.86
CA TYR A 241 -8.22 2.50 -5.52
C TYR A 241 -9.61 2.36 -6.12
N SER A 242 -10.13 1.14 -6.14
CA SER A 242 -11.46 0.83 -6.65
C SER A 242 -12.55 1.63 -5.91
N GLY A 243 -13.25 2.51 -6.61
CA GLY A 243 -14.21 3.45 -6.02
C GLY A 243 -15.69 3.06 -6.15
N ASN A 244 -16.55 4.07 -6.22
CA ASN A 244 -17.96 3.95 -6.61
C ASN A 244 -18.17 4.16 -8.12
N ARG A 245 -17.08 4.38 -8.88
CA ARG A 245 -17.08 4.69 -10.32
C ARG A 245 -17.92 5.91 -10.70
N LEU A 246 -17.99 6.94 -9.86
CA LEU A 246 -18.55 8.26 -10.25
C LEU A 246 -17.48 9.16 -10.87
N TYR A 247 -16.24 9.02 -10.42
CA TYR A 247 -15.07 9.73 -10.95
C TYR A 247 -15.13 11.27 -10.98
N GLN A 248 -16.03 11.94 -10.24
CA GLN A 248 -16.07 13.41 -10.09
C GLN A 248 -14.70 14.11 -10.04
N THR A 249 -13.84 13.71 -9.11
CA THR A 249 -12.49 14.29 -8.98
C THR A 249 -11.61 14.02 -10.21
N LEU A 250 -11.65 12.81 -10.77
CA LEU A 250 -10.84 12.45 -11.94
C LEU A 250 -11.39 13.07 -13.23
N GLY A 251 -12.70 13.23 -13.35
CA GLY A 251 -13.36 13.94 -14.44
C GLY A 251 -12.99 15.42 -14.43
N ASN A 252 -12.94 16.04 -13.26
CA ASN A 252 -12.39 17.39 -13.10
C ASN A 252 -10.93 17.45 -13.53
N ILE A 253 -10.07 16.54 -13.04
CA ILE A 253 -8.64 16.48 -13.41
C ILE A 253 -8.43 16.29 -14.92
N HIS A 254 -9.28 15.50 -15.56
CA HIS A 254 -9.22 15.28 -17.00
C HIS A 254 -9.44 16.58 -17.78
N ASP A 255 -10.39 17.42 -17.35
CA ASP A 255 -10.72 18.69 -18.02
C ASP A 255 -9.81 19.85 -17.57
N ASP A 256 -9.38 19.86 -16.31
CA ASP A 256 -8.49 20.86 -15.71
C ASP A 256 -7.54 20.17 -14.70
N PRO A 257 -6.22 20.15 -14.95
CA PRO A 257 -5.28 19.45 -14.07
C PRO A 257 -5.12 20.11 -12.70
N ALA A 258 -5.58 21.35 -12.50
CA ALA A 258 -5.35 22.07 -11.26
C ALA A 258 -6.08 21.41 -10.07
N VAL A 259 -5.33 21.12 -9.01
CA VAL A 259 -5.84 20.52 -7.77
C VAL A 259 -5.30 21.23 -6.54
N GLY A 260 -6.10 21.24 -5.47
CA GLY A 260 -5.71 21.66 -4.13
C GLY A 260 -5.70 20.46 -3.22
N ILE A 261 -4.68 20.29 -2.39
CA ILE A 261 -4.57 19.16 -1.47
C ILE A 261 -4.31 19.66 -0.05
N VAL A 262 -4.91 19.00 0.93
CA VAL A 262 -4.61 19.20 2.34
C VAL A 262 -4.35 17.85 3.01
N VAL A 263 -3.19 17.75 3.65
CA VAL A 263 -2.75 16.58 4.42
C VAL A 263 -2.75 16.97 5.90
N PRO A 264 -3.74 16.54 6.69
CA PRO A 264 -3.78 16.83 8.12
C PRO A 264 -2.96 15.81 8.94
N ASP A 265 -2.19 16.29 9.91
CA ASP A 265 -1.65 15.46 10.98
C ASP A 265 -2.64 15.43 12.16
N PHE A 266 -3.32 14.31 12.33
CA PHE A 266 -4.28 14.15 13.42
C PHE A 266 -3.61 14.13 14.81
N GLU A 267 -2.34 13.74 14.91
CA GLU A 267 -1.65 13.62 16.20
C GLU A 267 -1.14 14.98 16.71
N THR A 268 -0.51 15.75 15.82
CA THR A 268 0.15 17.02 16.18
C THR A 268 -0.69 18.25 15.87
N GLY A 269 -1.65 18.13 14.95
CA GLY A 269 -2.40 19.26 14.39
C GLY A 269 -1.63 20.04 13.31
N ASP A 270 -0.46 19.54 12.90
CA ASP A 270 0.26 20.06 11.76
C ASP A 270 -0.54 19.83 10.47
N VAL A 271 -0.29 20.65 9.46
CA VAL A 271 -1.02 20.56 8.20
C VAL A 271 -0.16 21.00 7.03
N LEU A 272 -0.19 20.20 5.98
CA LEU A 272 0.43 20.51 4.69
C LEU A 272 -0.66 20.86 3.69
N TYR A 273 -0.62 22.10 3.18
CA TYR A 273 -1.46 22.59 2.10
C TYR A 273 -0.65 22.60 0.81
N ILE A 274 -1.26 22.15 -0.29
CA ILE A 274 -0.63 22.10 -1.62
C ILE A 274 -1.64 22.62 -2.64
N THR A 275 -1.15 23.37 -3.63
CA THR A 275 -1.82 23.50 -4.93
C THR A 275 -0.86 23.02 -6.02
N GLY A 276 -1.38 22.33 -7.02
CA GLY A 276 -0.56 21.65 -8.02
C GLY A 276 -1.35 21.23 -9.25
N ASN A 277 -0.68 20.49 -10.14
CA ASN A 277 -1.27 19.93 -11.35
C ASN A 277 -1.25 18.41 -11.30
N ALA A 278 -2.42 17.79 -11.41
CA ALA A 278 -2.59 16.35 -11.41
C ALA A 278 -2.56 15.77 -12.83
N ALA A 279 -2.02 14.56 -12.96
CA ALA A 279 -2.06 13.75 -14.17
C ALA A 279 -2.55 12.34 -13.84
N ILE A 280 -3.49 11.83 -14.66
CA ILE A 280 -4.03 10.48 -14.54
C ILE A 280 -3.11 9.51 -15.30
N LEU A 281 -2.49 8.57 -14.59
CA LEU A 281 -1.67 7.51 -15.16
C LEU A 281 -2.48 6.21 -15.18
N VAL A 282 -2.53 5.51 -16.30
CA VAL A 282 -3.34 4.30 -16.48
C VAL A 282 -2.50 3.16 -17.06
N GLY A 283 -2.75 1.93 -16.61
CA GLY A 283 -2.14 0.72 -17.15
C GLY A 283 -0.61 0.72 -16.99
N GLU A 284 0.11 0.42 -18.07
CA GLU A 284 1.57 0.36 -18.09
C GLU A 284 2.24 1.65 -17.60
N VAL A 285 1.66 2.82 -17.91
CA VAL A 285 2.21 4.11 -17.46
C VAL A 285 2.11 4.25 -15.94
N ALA A 286 1.02 3.76 -15.33
CA ALA A 286 0.88 3.73 -13.88
C ALA A 286 1.84 2.71 -13.27
N ALA A 287 1.91 1.50 -13.83
CA ALA A 287 2.76 0.41 -13.35
C ALA A 287 4.26 0.76 -13.43
N ALA A 288 4.68 1.53 -14.43
CA ALA A 288 6.06 2.00 -14.57
C ALA A 288 6.49 2.94 -13.43
N VAL A 289 5.55 3.72 -12.87
CA VAL A 289 5.84 4.64 -11.75
C VAL A 289 5.62 3.94 -10.41
N MET A 290 4.56 3.15 -10.31
CA MET A 290 4.14 2.45 -9.11
C MET A 290 3.75 1.01 -9.50
N PRO A 291 4.66 0.04 -9.35
CA PRO A 291 4.42 -1.34 -9.75
C PRO A 291 3.09 -1.89 -9.20
N HIS A 292 2.41 -2.66 -10.04
CA HIS A 292 1.09 -3.25 -9.78
C HIS A 292 -0.08 -2.25 -9.62
N ALA A 293 0.13 -0.95 -9.81
CA ALA A 293 -0.97 0.01 -9.89
C ALA A 293 -1.59 0.01 -11.29
N LYS A 294 -2.90 -0.28 -11.39
CA LYS A 294 -3.67 -0.13 -12.64
C LYS A 294 -4.01 1.34 -12.94
N LEU A 295 -4.08 2.17 -11.90
CA LEU A 295 -4.41 3.60 -11.95
C LEU A 295 -3.64 4.32 -10.85
N ALA A 296 -2.92 5.37 -11.21
CA ALA A 296 -2.19 6.21 -10.26
C ALA A 296 -2.33 7.68 -10.66
N ILE A 297 -2.28 8.57 -9.67
CA ILE A 297 -2.34 10.02 -9.89
C ILE A 297 -1.00 10.62 -9.50
N ARG A 298 -0.37 11.33 -10.43
CA ARG A 298 0.84 12.13 -10.17
C ARG A 298 0.44 13.58 -9.99
N ILE A 299 0.95 14.22 -8.94
CA ILE A 299 0.73 15.64 -8.65
C ILE A 299 2.07 16.36 -8.76
N GLU A 300 2.14 17.31 -9.67
CA GLU A 300 3.22 18.29 -9.76
C GLU A 300 2.92 19.45 -8.81
N VAL A 301 3.68 19.58 -7.74
CA VAL A 301 3.47 20.60 -6.71
C VAL A 301 3.89 21.95 -7.26
N VAL A 302 2.96 22.91 -7.29
CA VAL A 302 3.21 24.29 -7.72
C VAL A 302 3.54 25.16 -6.53
N GLU A 303 2.75 25.08 -5.47
CA GLU A 303 2.94 25.85 -4.24
C GLU A 303 2.54 24.99 -3.04
N ALA A 304 3.31 25.08 -1.96
CA ALA A 304 3.05 24.33 -0.73
C ALA A 304 3.22 25.23 0.50
N ARG A 305 2.46 24.92 1.56
CA ARG A 305 2.54 25.55 2.88
C ARG A 305 2.50 24.49 3.96
N PHE A 306 3.53 24.43 4.79
CA PHE A 306 3.56 23.56 5.95
C PHE A 306 3.40 24.40 7.21
N VAL A 307 2.34 24.13 7.97
CA VAL A 307 1.95 24.91 9.16
C VAL A 307 1.89 23.97 10.34
N ARG A 308 2.64 24.29 11.39
CA ARG A 308 2.61 23.59 12.67
C ARG A 308 1.39 23.99 13.48
N GLU A 309 0.77 23.02 14.15
CA GLU A 309 -0.39 23.19 15.04
C GLU A 309 -1.50 24.07 14.43
N GLY A 310 -1.71 23.98 13.11
CA GLY A 310 -2.67 24.79 12.37
C GLY A 310 -4.13 24.34 12.50
N LEU A 311 -4.35 23.06 12.83
CA LEU A 311 -5.69 22.47 12.91
C LEU A 311 -6.32 22.64 14.29
N SER A 312 -7.62 22.91 14.30
CA SER A 312 -8.47 23.08 15.49
C SER A 312 -8.90 21.77 16.14
N PHE A 313 -8.25 20.65 15.82
CA PHE A 313 -8.61 19.33 16.31
C PHE A 313 -7.38 18.41 16.38
N ARG A 314 -7.54 17.30 17.11
CA ARG A 314 -6.65 16.14 17.12
C ARG A 314 -7.45 14.86 16.87
N GLY A 315 -6.77 13.78 16.55
CA GLY A 315 -7.37 12.48 16.30
C GLY A 315 -6.53 11.33 16.83
N GLU A 316 -7.21 10.35 17.40
CA GLU A 316 -6.64 9.10 17.89
C GLU A 316 -7.10 7.95 16.99
N VAL A 317 -6.17 7.16 16.44
CA VAL A 317 -6.51 6.02 15.58
C VAL A 317 -7.18 4.92 16.41
N ILE A 318 -8.36 4.50 15.98
CA ILE A 318 -9.14 3.42 16.62
C ILE A 318 -8.93 2.10 15.88
N ASP A 319 -9.09 2.11 14.55
CA ASP A 319 -9.09 0.89 13.73
C ASP A 319 -8.85 1.22 12.25
N TYR A 320 -8.18 0.34 11.52
CA TYR A 320 -7.92 0.52 10.09
C TYR A 320 -9.12 0.08 9.25
N SER A 321 -9.27 0.66 8.06
CA SER A 321 -10.29 0.23 7.12
C SER A 321 -10.02 -1.22 6.70
N PRO A 322 -11.02 -2.13 6.73
CA PRO A 322 -10.82 -3.48 6.20
C PRO A 322 -10.55 -3.47 4.69
N TYR A 323 -10.91 -2.37 4.01
CA TYR A 323 -10.67 -2.15 2.60
C TYR A 323 -9.25 -1.64 2.29
N ASN A 324 -8.41 -1.34 3.28
CA ASN A 324 -7.06 -0.86 2.99
C ASN A 324 -6.29 -1.88 2.13
N PRO A 325 -5.79 -1.48 0.96
CA PRO A 325 -4.93 -2.34 0.17
C PRO A 325 -3.54 -2.46 0.81
N ALA A 326 -2.75 -3.38 0.26
CA ALA A 326 -1.31 -3.40 0.51
C ALA A 326 -0.68 -2.05 0.11
N VAL A 327 0.34 -1.65 0.87
CA VAL A 327 1.09 -0.43 0.60
C VAL A 327 1.87 -0.61 -0.70
N ARG A 328 1.62 0.25 -1.69
CA ARG A 328 2.37 0.27 -2.95
C ARG A 328 3.57 1.20 -2.82
N ARG A 329 4.72 0.78 -3.34
CA ARG A 329 5.97 1.55 -3.40
C ARG A 329 6.19 2.08 -4.81
N LEU A 330 6.98 3.13 -4.95
CA LEU A 330 7.42 3.63 -6.25
C LEU A 330 8.48 2.70 -6.83
N ALA A 331 8.55 2.64 -8.17
CA ALA A 331 9.61 1.88 -8.85
C ALA A 331 11.02 2.38 -8.49
N CYS A 332 11.18 3.66 -8.13
CA CYS A 332 12.46 4.25 -7.71
C CYS A 332 12.78 4.04 -6.22
N GLU A 333 11.82 3.61 -5.39
CA GLU A 333 12.06 3.25 -3.99
C GLU A 333 12.73 1.88 -3.85
N LYS A 334 12.96 1.18 -4.97
CA LYS A 334 13.71 -0.07 -5.02
C LYS A 334 15.11 0.14 -4.41
N GLY A 335 15.35 -0.50 -3.27
CA GLY A 335 16.70 -0.79 -2.81
C GLY A 335 17.37 -1.78 -3.75
N LEU A 336 18.70 -1.86 -3.69
CA LEU A 336 19.56 -2.80 -4.44
C LEU A 336 19.19 -4.31 -4.32
N ASN A 337 18.13 -4.67 -3.58
CA ASN A 337 17.73 -6.04 -3.25
C ASN A 337 16.22 -6.31 -3.42
N ASP A 338 15.47 -5.54 -4.22
CA ASP A 338 14.06 -5.88 -4.51
C ASP A 338 13.98 -7.03 -5.53
N PRO A 339 13.46 -8.23 -5.15
CA PRO A 339 13.46 -9.40 -6.01
C PRO A 339 12.51 -9.28 -7.20
N THR A 340 11.61 -8.28 -7.24
CA THR A 340 10.63 -8.10 -8.32
C THR A 340 11.30 -7.81 -9.66
N ALA A 341 11.78 -8.87 -10.30
CA ALA A 341 12.11 -8.91 -11.70
C ALA A 341 10.92 -8.35 -12.48
N ASP A 342 11.27 -7.50 -13.44
CA ASP A 342 10.38 -6.85 -14.40
C ASP A 342 9.11 -7.67 -14.62
N PRO A 343 7.93 -7.22 -14.17
CA PRO A 343 6.69 -7.74 -14.69
C PRO A 343 6.58 -7.18 -16.12
N SER A 344 7.37 -7.72 -17.05
CA SER A 344 6.92 -7.73 -18.44
C SER A 344 5.55 -8.38 -18.39
N SER A 345 4.53 -7.69 -18.90
CA SER A 345 3.14 -8.18 -18.96
C SER A 345 2.99 -9.48 -19.74
N ASP A 346 4.05 -9.98 -20.34
CA ASP A 346 4.03 -11.12 -21.23
C ASP A 346 4.23 -12.40 -20.41
N THR A 347 3.17 -13.21 -20.37
CA THR A 347 3.20 -14.58 -19.87
C THR A 347 4.26 -15.39 -20.61
N ILE A 348 5.32 -15.80 -19.90
CA ILE A 348 6.43 -16.57 -20.48
C ILE A 348 6.14 -18.08 -20.50
N ALA A 349 5.21 -18.54 -19.66
CA ALA A 349 4.79 -19.93 -19.55
C ALA A 349 3.46 -20.06 -18.78
N THR A 350 2.90 -21.27 -18.78
CA THR A 350 1.76 -21.66 -17.97
C THR A 350 2.20 -22.74 -16.98
N ALA A 351 1.90 -22.55 -15.70
CA ALA A 351 2.15 -23.50 -14.63
C ALA A 351 0.87 -24.29 -14.32
N LYS A 352 0.88 -25.58 -14.67
CA LYS A 352 -0.24 -26.50 -14.41
C LYS A 352 -0.06 -27.21 -13.08
N LEU A 353 -0.95 -27.03 -12.12
CA LEU A 353 -0.87 -27.72 -10.82
C LEU A 353 -0.99 -29.24 -10.99
N VAL A 354 0.02 -29.98 -10.52
CA VAL A 354 0.10 -31.45 -10.62
C VAL A 354 -0.18 -32.10 -9.28
N THR A 355 0.50 -31.65 -8.22
CA THR A 355 0.38 -32.26 -6.88
C THR A 355 0.29 -31.20 -5.80
N ARG A 356 -0.39 -31.58 -4.71
CA ARG A 356 -0.40 -30.85 -3.44
C ARG A 356 -0.07 -31.84 -2.32
N GLU A 357 0.97 -31.54 -1.57
CA GLU A 357 1.33 -32.25 -0.35
C GLU A 357 1.15 -31.30 0.85
N ARG A 358 0.32 -31.69 1.81
CA ARG A 358 0.13 -30.89 3.03
C ARG A 358 1.18 -31.31 4.06
N LEU A 359 2.11 -30.40 4.37
CA LEU A 359 3.19 -30.64 5.34
C LEU A 359 2.72 -30.31 6.77
N THR A 360 1.97 -29.21 6.92
CA THR A 360 1.40 -28.75 8.19
C THR A 360 -0.04 -28.26 7.96
N PRO A 361 -0.83 -27.97 8.99
CA PRO A 361 -2.18 -27.40 8.81
C PRO A 361 -2.20 -26.09 8.00
N THR A 362 -1.07 -25.37 7.96
CA THR A 362 -0.96 -24.07 7.27
C THR A 362 0.11 -24.03 6.18
N ILE A 363 0.91 -25.08 5.98
CA ILE A 363 2.00 -25.12 5.00
C ILE A 363 1.82 -26.32 4.08
N SER A 364 1.82 -26.04 2.78
CA SER A 364 1.66 -27.04 1.73
C SER A 364 2.76 -26.86 0.68
N ARG A 365 3.15 -27.97 0.06
CA ARG A 365 4.01 -28.03 -1.10
C ARG A 365 3.17 -28.24 -2.34
N TYR A 366 3.47 -27.50 -3.40
CA TYR A 366 2.78 -27.57 -4.67
C TYR A 366 3.79 -27.82 -5.78
N VAL A 367 3.50 -28.79 -6.64
CA VAL A 367 4.30 -29.06 -7.86
C VAL A 367 3.47 -28.68 -9.07
N PHE A 368 4.07 -27.91 -9.96
CA PHE A 368 3.50 -27.47 -11.23
C PHE A 368 4.32 -28.01 -12.38
N LYS A 369 3.64 -28.36 -13.48
CA LYS A 369 4.28 -28.62 -14.77
C LYS A 369 4.22 -27.37 -15.63
N LEU A 370 5.35 -26.93 -16.15
CA LEU A 370 5.47 -25.75 -16.99
C LEU A 370 5.27 -26.09 -18.46
N ALA A 371 4.49 -25.26 -19.16
CA ALA A 371 4.33 -25.28 -20.61
C ALA A 371 4.62 -23.88 -21.17
N THR A 372 5.50 -23.77 -22.18
CA THR A 372 5.85 -22.48 -22.80
C THR A 372 4.67 -21.90 -23.58
N SER A 373 4.48 -20.58 -23.52
CA SER A 373 3.40 -19.86 -24.20
C SER A 373 3.53 -19.80 -25.73
N ASP A 374 4.73 -20.06 -26.28
CA ASP A 374 4.96 -20.13 -27.72
C ASP A 374 4.58 -21.50 -28.30
N GLY A 375 3.42 -21.56 -28.96
CA GLY A 375 2.88 -22.74 -29.63
C GLY A 375 3.75 -23.30 -30.77
N GLY A 376 4.80 -24.05 -30.44
CA GLY A 376 5.50 -24.95 -31.36
C GLY A 376 6.84 -24.50 -31.92
N THR A 377 7.43 -23.38 -31.47
CA THR A 377 8.75 -22.92 -31.95
C THR A 377 9.95 -23.58 -31.23
N GLY A 378 9.71 -24.46 -30.26
CA GLY A 378 10.77 -25.24 -29.60
C GLY A 378 11.70 -24.44 -28.69
N LYS A 379 11.36 -23.18 -28.38
CA LYS A 379 12.14 -22.34 -27.46
C LYS A 379 11.90 -22.83 -26.02
N ARG A 380 12.89 -23.52 -25.44
CA ARG A 380 12.84 -23.97 -24.04
C ARG A 380 12.84 -22.75 -23.10
N LEU A 381 12.07 -22.82 -22.01
CA LEU A 381 12.22 -21.89 -20.89
C LEU A 381 13.68 -21.84 -20.46
N LYS A 382 14.21 -20.62 -20.27
CA LYS A 382 15.52 -20.45 -19.65
C LYS A 382 15.42 -21.03 -18.25
N ALA A 383 16.34 -21.92 -17.88
CA ALA A 383 16.39 -22.44 -16.53
C ALA A 383 16.56 -21.28 -15.54
N TRP A 384 15.75 -21.29 -14.48
CA TRP A 384 16.00 -20.45 -13.31
C TRP A 384 17.27 -20.92 -12.61
N GLN A 385 17.69 -20.22 -11.56
CA GLN A 385 18.80 -20.64 -10.72
C GLN A 385 18.30 -20.96 -9.31
N PRO A 386 18.94 -21.89 -8.59
CA PRO A 386 18.68 -22.09 -7.17
C PRO A 386 18.68 -20.77 -6.39
N GLY A 387 17.65 -20.57 -5.56
CA GLY A 387 17.44 -19.32 -4.82
C GLY A 387 16.57 -18.28 -5.54
N GLN A 388 16.24 -18.48 -6.83
CA GLN A 388 15.26 -17.62 -7.51
C GLN A 388 13.82 -17.92 -7.08
N HIS A 389 12.95 -16.94 -7.32
CA HIS A 389 11.50 -17.06 -7.16
C HIS A 389 10.80 -17.03 -8.52
N VAL A 390 9.56 -17.49 -8.53
CA VAL A 390 8.63 -17.42 -9.66
C VAL A 390 7.52 -16.41 -9.35
N THR A 391 7.10 -15.64 -10.35
CA THR A 391 5.94 -14.75 -10.27
C THR A 391 4.78 -15.37 -11.04
N LEU A 392 3.67 -15.59 -10.34
CA LEU A 392 2.46 -16.24 -10.81
C LEU A 392 1.27 -15.27 -10.78
N ASP A 393 0.46 -15.28 -11.83
CA ASP A 393 -0.76 -14.45 -11.93
C ASP A 393 -2.00 -15.30 -11.71
N PHE A 394 -2.70 -15.08 -10.60
CA PHE A 394 -3.94 -15.79 -10.27
C PHE A 394 -5.20 -15.01 -10.68
N SER A 395 -5.05 -13.87 -11.37
CA SER A 395 -6.18 -12.97 -11.65
C SER A 395 -7.26 -13.61 -12.51
N GLU A 396 -6.92 -14.49 -13.46
CA GLU A 396 -7.92 -15.19 -14.29
C GLU A 396 -8.88 -16.07 -13.47
N GLU A 397 -8.42 -16.61 -12.34
CA GLU A 397 -9.21 -17.50 -11.47
C GLU A 397 -9.88 -16.75 -10.31
N LEU A 398 -9.36 -15.58 -9.92
CA LEU A 398 -9.76 -14.87 -8.70
C LEU A 398 -10.41 -13.51 -8.94
N ASP A 399 -10.12 -12.85 -10.06
CA ASP A 399 -10.69 -11.56 -10.41
C ASP A 399 -12.15 -11.75 -10.87
N MET A 400 -13.07 -11.56 -9.92
CA MET A 400 -14.52 -11.60 -10.15
C MET A 400 -15.03 -10.32 -10.83
N GLY A 401 -14.12 -9.43 -11.28
CA GLY A 401 -14.44 -8.12 -11.79
C GLY A 401 -14.83 -7.14 -10.69
N TYR A 402 -15.43 -6.03 -11.09
CA TYR A 402 -15.77 -4.96 -10.16
C TYR A 402 -16.95 -5.31 -9.26
N SER A 403 -16.72 -5.16 -7.97
CA SER A 403 -17.77 -4.91 -7.00
C SER A 403 -17.56 -3.56 -6.32
N HIS A 404 -18.66 -2.88 -5.99
CA HIS A 404 -18.59 -1.64 -5.24
C HIS A 404 -18.09 -1.88 -3.80
N MET A 405 -18.68 -2.88 -3.13
CA MET A 405 -18.38 -3.32 -1.76
C MET A 405 -18.29 -4.85 -1.75
N ARG A 406 -17.43 -5.41 -0.89
CA ARG A 406 -17.31 -6.87 -0.71
C ARG A 406 -16.96 -7.16 0.74
N ASP A 407 -17.95 -7.01 1.63
CA ASP A 407 -17.71 -7.05 3.08
C ASP A 407 -17.17 -8.41 3.57
N GLU A 408 -17.44 -9.50 2.85
CA GLU A 408 -16.91 -10.85 3.15
C GLU A 408 -15.43 -11.01 2.78
N ASP A 409 -14.94 -10.25 1.79
CA ASP A 409 -13.54 -10.25 1.35
C ASP A 409 -13.12 -8.86 0.83
N PRO A 410 -12.97 -7.86 1.73
CA PRO A 410 -12.74 -6.48 1.34
C PRO A 410 -11.41 -6.26 0.61
N GLN A 411 -10.39 -7.07 0.94
CA GLN A 411 -9.04 -6.95 0.41
C GLN A 411 -8.97 -7.30 -1.07
N SER A 412 -9.79 -8.25 -1.53
CA SER A 412 -9.84 -8.66 -2.94
C SER A 412 -10.20 -7.56 -3.93
N LEU A 413 -10.84 -6.45 -3.49
CA LEU A 413 -11.22 -5.35 -4.38
C LEU A 413 -10.03 -4.60 -5.00
N ASN A 414 -8.87 -4.67 -4.35
CA ASN A 414 -7.65 -3.97 -4.77
C ASN A 414 -6.46 -4.93 -4.94
N ASP A 415 -6.72 -6.24 -4.89
CA ASP A 415 -5.70 -7.26 -5.09
C ASP A 415 -5.41 -7.37 -6.59
N ASP A 416 -4.13 -7.49 -6.94
CA ASP A 416 -3.70 -7.80 -8.32
C ASP A 416 -3.71 -9.31 -8.57
N PHE A 417 -3.83 -10.11 -7.51
CA PHE A 417 -3.70 -11.57 -7.51
C PHE A 417 -2.38 -12.09 -8.08
N VAL A 418 -1.38 -11.23 -8.23
CA VAL A 418 -0.02 -11.61 -8.63
C VAL A 418 0.77 -11.91 -7.37
N ARG A 419 1.41 -13.09 -7.32
CA ARG A 419 2.23 -13.48 -6.17
C ARG A 419 3.55 -14.06 -6.61
N THR A 420 4.56 -13.77 -5.82
CA THR A 420 5.90 -14.29 -6.01
C THR A 420 6.22 -15.32 -4.92
N PHE A 421 6.76 -16.47 -5.34
CA PHE A 421 7.12 -17.58 -4.45
C PHE A 421 8.53 -18.06 -4.75
N THR A 422 9.36 -18.23 -3.73
CA THR A 422 10.66 -18.88 -3.90
C THR A 422 10.49 -20.31 -4.41
N VAL A 423 11.25 -20.67 -5.43
CA VAL A 423 11.28 -22.05 -5.93
C VAL A 423 11.97 -22.91 -4.87
N SER A 424 11.30 -23.92 -4.35
CA SER A 424 11.79 -24.72 -3.22
C SER A 424 12.53 -26.00 -3.61
N ARG A 425 12.51 -26.38 -4.89
CA ARG A 425 13.21 -27.57 -5.40
C ARG A 425 14.55 -27.19 -6.04
N PRO A 426 15.64 -27.93 -5.77
CA PRO A 426 16.89 -27.80 -6.51
C PRO A 426 16.68 -28.09 -8.00
N ILE A 427 17.35 -27.35 -8.89
CA ILE A 427 17.32 -27.67 -10.32
C ILE A 427 18.21 -28.88 -10.58
N ASP A 428 17.63 -29.85 -11.29
CA ASP A 428 18.39 -30.83 -12.05
C ASP A 428 18.50 -30.29 -13.49
N ALA A 429 19.70 -30.27 -14.07
CA ALA A 429 19.99 -29.59 -15.34
C ALA A 429 19.10 -30.07 -16.52
N ASP A 430 18.48 -31.25 -16.37
CA ASP A 430 17.64 -31.91 -17.37
C ASP A 430 16.11 -31.71 -17.17
N ALA A 431 15.65 -31.11 -16.05
CA ALA A 431 14.23 -31.06 -15.66
C ALA A 431 13.69 -29.64 -15.42
N VAL A 432 13.76 -28.77 -16.43
CA VAL A 432 13.28 -27.38 -16.38
C VAL A 432 11.74 -27.25 -16.50
N ASP A 433 11.01 -28.37 -16.58
CA ASP A 433 9.57 -28.43 -16.80
C ASP A 433 8.75 -28.63 -15.52
N GLU A 434 9.39 -28.83 -14.35
CA GLU A 434 8.70 -28.94 -13.07
C GLU A 434 9.12 -27.84 -12.09
N LEU A 435 8.13 -27.08 -11.62
CA LEU A 435 8.27 -26.04 -10.62
C LEU A 435 7.70 -26.55 -9.29
N GLU A 436 8.45 -26.40 -8.19
CA GLU A 436 7.96 -26.69 -6.85
C GLU A 436 8.04 -25.43 -5.98
N ILE A 437 6.96 -25.16 -5.24
CA ILE A 437 6.93 -24.11 -4.22
C ILE A 437 6.42 -24.69 -2.90
N THR A 438 6.95 -24.19 -1.78
CA THR A 438 6.51 -24.56 -0.43
C THR A 438 5.97 -23.30 0.24
N VAL A 439 4.66 -23.27 0.52
CA VAL A 439 3.94 -22.02 0.77
C VAL A 439 3.11 -22.12 2.03
N ARG A 440 3.11 -21.05 2.84
CA ARG A 440 2.17 -20.88 3.95
C ARG A 440 0.87 -20.29 3.41
N ARG A 441 -0.26 -20.87 3.81
CA ARG A 441 -1.59 -20.33 3.50
C ARG A 441 -1.77 -18.94 4.10
N HIS A 442 -1.80 -17.95 3.22
CA HIS A 442 -2.01 -16.53 3.48
C HIS A 442 -2.60 -15.83 2.24
N GLY A 443 -3.80 -15.27 2.36
CA GLY A 443 -4.47 -14.53 1.28
C GLY A 443 -5.15 -15.39 0.19
N PRO A 444 -5.76 -14.74 -0.82
CA PRO A 444 -6.62 -15.39 -1.82
C PRO A 444 -5.90 -16.43 -2.71
N ALA A 445 -4.72 -16.10 -3.24
CA ALA A 445 -3.96 -16.99 -4.14
C ALA A 445 -3.60 -18.33 -3.49
N THR A 446 -3.05 -18.30 -2.27
CA THR A 446 -2.69 -19.53 -1.55
C THR A 446 -3.93 -20.27 -1.03
N ALA A 447 -5.03 -19.56 -0.77
CA ALA A 447 -6.30 -20.19 -0.42
C ALA A 447 -6.92 -20.93 -1.63
N LEU A 448 -6.77 -20.41 -2.85
CA LEU A 448 -7.16 -21.10 -4.09
C LEU A 448 -6.40 -22.42 -4.22
N LEU A 449 -5.06 -22.38 -4.15
CA LEU A 449 -4.21 -23.57 -4.24
C LEU A 449 -4.60 -24.63 -3.19
N GLU A 450 -4.89 -24.19 -1.96
CA GLU A 450 -5.24 -25.09 -0.87
C GLU A 450 -6.63 -25.72 -1.02
N ARG A 451 -7.60 -25.02 -1.62
CA ARG A 451 -8.97 -25.53 -1.80
C ARG A 451 -9.16 -26.24 -3.13
N TRP A 452 -8.27 -26.02 -4.10
CA TRP A 452 -8.42 -26.57 -5.45
C TRP A 452 -8.46 -28.10 -5.44
N ASN A 453 -9.32 -28.65 -6.29
CA ASN A 453 -9.34 -30.09 -6.54
C ASN A 453 -8.27 -30.42 -7.57
N VAL A 454 -7.15 -31.01 -7.13
CA VAL A 454 -6.01 -31.37 -8.00
C VAL A 454 -6.36 -32.32 -9.16
N ARG A 455 -7.54 -32.94 -9.17
CA ARG A 455 -8.04 -33.73 -10.30
C ARG A 455 -8.58 -32.86 -11.45
N ALA A 456 -8.91 -31.60 -11.19
CA ALA A 456 -9.27 -30.61 -12.19
C ALA A 456 -8.02 -29.82 -12.59
N PRO A 457 -7.80 -29.56 -13.89
CA PRO A 457 -6.66 -28.75 -14.31
C PRO A 457 -6.78 -27.33 -13.74
N LEU A 458 -5.72 -26.87 -13.08
CA LEU A 458 -5.51 -25.46 -12.74
C LEU A 458 -4.27 -25.01 -13.49
N GLU A 459 -4.43 -24.02 -14.35
CA GLU A 459 -3.38 -23.48 -15.20
C GLU A 459 -3.18 -22.01 -14.83
N ILE A 460 -1.98 -21.68 -14.33
CA ILE A 460 -1.67 -20.36 -13.80
C ILE A 460 -0.59 -19.72 -14.69
N PRO A 461 -0.82 -18.53 -15.27
CA PRO A 461 0.20 -17.80 -16.00
C PRO A 461 1.46 -17.53 -15.15
N VAL A 462 2.62 -17.76 -15.77
CA VAL A 462 3.96 -17.44 -15.23
C VAL A 462 4.45 -16.17 -15.89
N LEU A 463 4.65 -15.12 -15.10
CA LEU A 463 5.14 -13.83 -15.59
C LEU A 463 6.66 -13.79 -15.70
N GLY A 464 7.36 -14.53 -14.83
CA GLY A 464 8.82 -14.51 -14.83
C GLY A 464 9.45 -15.27 -13.66
N PHE A 465 10.77 -15.38 -13.75
CA PHE A 465 11.63 -15.81 -12.65
C PHE A 465 12.58 -14.67 -12.29
N GLY A 466 12.72 -14.40 -11.00
CA GLY A 466 13.53 -13.30 -10.50
C GLY A 466 14.34 -13.69 -9.27
N GLY A 467 15.12 -12.75 -8.74
CA GLY A 467 15.95 -12.93 -7.55
C GLY A 467 17.26 -12.17 -7.67
N ALA A 468 17.68 -11.50 -6.60
CA ALA A 468 18.93 -10.76 -6.58
C ALA A 468 20.12 -11.72 -6.57
N GLU A 469 21.14 -11.48 -7.41
CA GLU A 469 22.37 -12.29 -7.37
C GLU A 469 23.04 -12.24 -6.00
N GLY A 470 22.88 -11.13 -5.27
CA GLY A 470 23.44 -10.94 -3.92
C GLY A 470 22.83 -11.83 -2.84
N PHE A 471 21.63 -12.41 -3.03
CA PHE A 471 21.02 -13.32 -2.06
C PHE A 471 21.34 -14.81 -2.34
N ARG A 472 22.26 -15.09 -3.26
CA ARG A 472 22.80 -16.43 -3.42
C ARG A 472 23.69 -16.77 -2.24
N LEU A 473 23.39 -17.91 -1.62
CA LEU A 473 24.25 -18.48 -0.60
C LEU A 473 25.53 -18.97 -1.28
N PRO A 474 26.70 -18.82 -0.63
CA PRO A 474 27.96 -19.21 -1.25
C PRO A 474 27.95 -20.73 -1.49
N THR A 475 28.24 -21.13 -2.73
CA THR A 475 28.32 -22.54 -3.12
C THR A 475 29.76 -22.99 -3.31
N ASN A 476 30.04 -24.28 -3.05
CA ASN A 476 31.34 -24.88 -3.29
C ASN A 476 31.66 -24.82 -4.81
N GLY A 477 32.48 -23.85 -5.23
CA GLY A 477 32.89 -23.67 -6.64
C GLY A 477 32.68 -22.27 -7.25
N GLY A 478 32.16 -21.30 -6.50
CA GLY A 478 32.02 -19.91 -6.96
C GLY A 478 33.35 -19.16 -7.05
N ASN A 479 33.51 -18.32 -8.08
CA ASN A 479 34.68 -17.46 -8.33
C ASN A 479 34.74 -16.21 -7.41
N GLU A 480 34.05 -16.23 -6.26
CA GLU A 480 34.10 -15.13 -5.31
C GLU A 480 35.46 -15.12 -4.59
N GLU A 481 36.02 -13.93 -4.38
CA GLU A 481 37.28 -13.76 -3.63
C GLU A 481 37.19 -14.54 -2.31
N LYS A 482 38.14 -15.45 -2.11
CA LYS A 482 38.28 -16.28 -0.90
C LYS A 482 38.34 -15.38 0.33
N SER A 483 37.19 -15.09 0.93
CA SER A 483 37.07 -14.38 2.18
C SER A 483 36.75 -15.40 3.27
N HIS A 484 37.54 -15.48 4.33
CA HIS A 484 37.30 -16.30 5.52
C HIS A 484 36.07 -15.82 6.32
N LYS A 485 34.91 -15.65 5.69
CA LYS A 485 33.69 -15.13 6.32
C LYS A 485 32.71 -16.25 6.65
N THR A 486 32.20 -16.27 7.87
CA THR A 486 31.11 -17.16 8.29
C THR A 486 29.79 -16.67 7.67
N SER A 487 29.12 -17.54 6.93
CA SER A 487 27.82 -17.26 6.31
C SER A 487 26.70 -17.72 7.23
N VAL A 488 25.88 -16.77 7.69
CA VAL A 488 24.80 -17.04 8.65
C VAL A 488 23.45 -16.82 7.98
N PHE A 489 22.72 -17.91 7.70
CA PHE A 489 21.36 -17.85 7.18
C PHE A 489 20.35 -17.84 8.34
N VAL A 490 19.55 -16.78 8.42
CA VAL A 490 18.49 -16.64 9.43
C VAL A 490 17.13 -16.71 8.76
N ALA A 491 16.38 -17.75 9.07
CA ALA A 491 15.08 -18.02 8.47
C ALA A 491 13.95 -18.01 9.51
N ALA A 492 12.72 -17.68 9.06
CA ALA A 492 11.50 -17.85 9.86
C ALA A 492 10.38 -18.52 9.06
N GLY A 493 9.82 -19.62 9.59
CA GLY A 493 8.75 -20.38 8.92
C GLY A 493 9.16 -20.82 7.51
N VAL A 494 8.35 -20.46 6.50
CA VAL A 494 8.61 -20.76 5.07
C VAL A 494 9.76 -19.95 4.47
N GLY A 495 10.37 -19.03 5.22
CA GLY A 495 11.60 -18.35 4.81
C GLY A 495 12.81 -19.27 4.64
N ILE A 496 12.69 -20.56 4.97
CA ILE A 496 13.70 -21.59 4.68
C ILE A 496 13.79 -21.95 3.19
N THR A 497 12.78 -21.61 2.39
CA THR A 497 12.66 -22.06 0.99
C THR A 497 13.82 -21.67 0.07
N PRO A 498 14.48 -20.50 0.18
CA PRO A 498 15.68 -20.21 -0.61
C PRO A 498 16.82 -21.19 -0.36
N LEU A 499 16.98 -21.66 0.90
CA LEU A 499 17.97 -22.68 1.23
C LEU A 499 17.57 -24.05 0.68
N MET A 500 16.27 -24.38 0.62
CA MET A 500 15.83 -25.68 0.11
C MET A 500 16.27 -25.93 -1.34
N ALA A 501 16.27 -24.90 -2.18
CA ALA A 501 16.77 -25.01 -3.54
C ALA A 501 18.30 -25.02 -3.64
N GLN A 502 18.99 -24.37 -2.71
CA GLN A 502 20.45 -24.17 -2.74
C GLN A 502 21.25 -25.18 -1.91
N GLY A 503 20.60 -25.90 -0.99
CA GLY A 503 21.25 -26.58 0.14
C GLY A 503 22.34 -27.59 -0.24
N ALA A 504 22.19 -28.28 -1.37
CA ALA A 504 23.20 -29.22 -1.85
C ALA A 504 24.53 -28.56 -2.25
N GLY A 505 24.50 -27.30 -2.69
CA GLY A 505 25.69 -26.54 -3.06
C GLY A 505 26.33 -25.76 -1.91
N VAL A 506 25.57 -25.50 -0.83
CA VAL A 506 25.97 -24.64 0.30
C VAL A 506 26.62 -25.44 1.44
N LEU A 507 26.25 -26.72 1.59
CA LEU A 507 26.80 -27.56 2.65
C LEU A 507 28.20 -28.07 2.28
N PRO A 508 29.09 -28.29 3.28
CA PRO A 508 30.40 -28.85 3.04
C PRO A 508 30.30 -30.28 2.48
N THR A 509 30.95 -30.56 1.36
CA THR A 509 31.13 -31.92 0.84
C THR A 509 32.06 -32.70 1.77
N ALA A 510 31.59 -33.83 2.30
CA ALA A 510 32.40 -34.68 3.17
C ALA A 510 33.61 -35.24 2.39
N GLY A 511 34.82 -34.82 2.77
CA GLY A 511 36.08 -35.39 2.24
C GLY A 511 36.89 -34.50 1.29
N GLU A 512 36.48 -33.26 1.01
CA GLU A 512 37.30 -32.29 0.27
C GLU A 512 38.13 -31.44 1.24
N GLU A 513 39.43 -31.73 1.35
CA GLU A 513 40.40 -30.85 2.01
C GLU A 513 40.50 -29.53 1.22
N GLY A 514 39.94 -28.44 1.78
CA GLY A 514 39.97 -27.11 1.17
C GLY A 514 38.73 -26.25 1.39
N ASN A 515 37.72 -26.71 2.12
CA ASN A 515 36.52 -25.91 2.38
C ASN A 515 36.72 -24.92 3.55
N GLU A 516 36.94 -23.64 3.24
CA GLU A 516 37.20 -22.57 4.22
C GLU A 516 35.96 -21.72 4.57
N ASN A 517 34.79 -21.96 3.93
CA ASN A 517 33.57 -21.20 4.22
C ASN A 517 32.68 -21.94 5.24
N GLU A 518 32.54 -21.36 6.43
CA GLU A 518 31.70 -21.89 7.50
C GLU A 518 30.24 -21.43 7.31
N PHE A 519 29.31 -22.38 7.17
CA PHE A 519 27.87 -22.10 7.04
C PHE A 519 27.13 -22.40 8.36
N ARG A 520 26.24 -21.49 8.77
CA ARG A 520 25.38 -21.60 9.96
C ARG A 520 23.94 -21.25 9.63
N LEU A 521 22.99 -22.07 10.11
CA LEU A 521 21.55 -21.84 9.97
C LEU A 521 20.89 -21.59 11.33
N LEU A 522 20.23 -20.45 11.47
CA LEU A 522 19.33 -20.16 12.59
C LEU A 522 17.90 -20.10 12.07
N TRP A 523 17.06 -21.08 12.43
CA TRP A 523 15.70 -21.19 11.90
C TRP A 523 14.67 -21.10 13.01
N SER A 524 13.72 -20.16 12.91
CA SER A 524 12.61 -20.05 13.84
C SER A 524 11.29 -20.57 13.26
N ILE A 525 10.60 -21.44 13.98
CA ILE A 525 9.30 -22.00 13.58
C ILE A 525 8.29 -22.01 14.74
N ARG A 526 7.01 -22.18 14.40
CA ARG A 526 5.97 -22.53 15.38
C ARG A 526 5.99 -24.03 15.65
N GLY A 527 5.58 -24.44 16.85
CA GLY A 527 5.47 -25.86 17.22
C GLY A 527 4.60 -26.66 16.26
N GLU A 528 3.50 -26.07 15.78
CA GLU A 528 2.61 -26.66 14.77
C GLU A 528 3.26 -26.89 13.40
N ASP A 529 4.42 -26.28 13.14
CA ASP A 529 5.16 -26.38 11.88
C ASP A 529 6.43 -27.26 11.99
N ILE A 530 6.64 -27.97 13.11
CA ILE A 530 7.74 -28.95 13.26
C ILE A 530 7.82 -29.97 12.11
N PRO A 531 6.70 -30.50 11.56
CA PRO A 531 6.78 -31.41 10.41
C PRO A 531 7.50 -30.83 9.19
N LEU A 532 7.46 -29.51 8.98
CA LEU A 532 8.24 -28.84 7.93
C LEU A 532 9.75 -28.98 8.19
N ALA A 533 10.21 -28.84 9.44
CA ALA A 533 11.62 -28.97 9.77
C ALA A 533 12.14 -30.39 9.56
N VAL A 534 11.35 -31.39 9.93
CA VAL A 534 11.67 -32.80 9.68
C VAL A 534 11.77 -33.08 8.17
N ASP A 535 10.83 -32.58 7.38
CA ASP A 535 10.85 -32.73 5.93
C ASP A 535 12.11 -32.08 5.30
N VAL A 536 12.43 -30.84 5.68
CA VAL A 536 13.62 -30.13 5.17
C VAL A 536 14.92 -30.89 5.50
N LEU A 537 15.08 -31.34 6.75
CA LEU A 537 16.26 -32.09 7.17
C LEU A 537 16.42 -33.42 6.43
N LYS A 538 15.32 -34.11 6.11
CA LYS A 538 15.36 -35.34 5.31
C LYS A 538 15.74 -35.07 3.85
N ARG A 539 15.34 -33.93 3.29
CA ARG A 539 15.65 -33.55 1.89
C ARG A 539 17.07 -33.02 1.71
N ILE A 540 17.69 -32.52 2.77
CA ILE A 540 19.03 -31.90 2.71
C ILE A 540 19.95 -32.60 3.71
N PRO A 541 20.57 -33.73 3.31
CA PRO A 541 21.48 -34.46 4.17
C PRO A 541 22.63 -33.58 4.68
N GLY A 542 22.96 -33.69 5.96
CA GLY A 542 24.03 -32.92 6.60
C GLY A 542 23.62 -31.55 7.15
N LEU A 543 22.45 -31.02 6.77
CA LEU A 543 21.99 -29.69 7.21
C LEU A 543 21.92 -29.57 8.73
N GLY A 544 21.44 -30.62 9.42
CA GLY A 544 21.24 -30.60 10.87
C GLY A 544 22.49 -30.19 11.64
N SER A 545 23.67 -30.66 11.22
CA SER A 545 24.95 -30.36 11.87
C SER A 545 25.36 -28.87 11.86
N THR A 546 24.70 -28.06 11.04
CA THR A 546 24.94 -26.62 10.91
C THR A 546 23.76 -25.78 11.41
N MET A 547 22.70 -26.42 11.93
CA MET A 547 21.41 -25.80 12.21
C MET A 547 21.12 -25.70 13.71
N LYS A 548 20.65 -24.53 14.14
CA LYS A 548 19.90 -24.31 15.38
C LYS A 548 18.44 -23.98 15.09
N LEU A 549 17.53 -24.79 15.63
CA LEU A 549 16.09 -24.65 15.45
C LEU A 549 15.44 -24.04 16.70
N PHE A 550 14.81 -22.88 16.54
CA PHE A 550 14.08 -22.17 17.59
C PHE A 550 12.58 -22.41 17.45
N VAL A 551 12.00 -23.14 18.40
CA VAL A 551 10.58 -23.52 18.38
C VAL A 551 9.79 -22.65 19.35
N THR A 552 8.70 -22.05 18.86
CA THR A 552 7.80 -21.21 19.65
C THR A 552 6.36 -21.72 19.61
N GLY A 553 5.57 -21.42 20.65
CA GLY A 553 4.16 -21.86 20.74
C GLY A 553 4.01 -23.29 21.27
N LYS A 554 2.79 -23.82 21.20
CA LYS A 554 2.48 -25.18 21.68
C LYS A 554 2.91 -26.22 20.65
N ILE A 555 3.49 -27.32 21.14
CA ILE A 555 3.77 -28.53 20.37
C ILE A 555 2.71 -29.57 20.79
N GLY A 556 2.11 -30.29 19.85
CA GLY A 556 1.17 -31.37 20.19
C GLY A 556 1.86 -32.44 21.05
N GLU A 557 1.20 -32.93 22.10
CA GLU A 557 1.81 -33.88 23.06
C GLU A 557 2.31 -35.16 22.40
N GLU A 558 1.56 -35.69 21.42
CA GLU A 558 1.95 -36.89 20.65
C GLU A 558 3.11 -36.63 19.67
N GLU A 559 3.18 -35.44 19.08
CA GLU A 559 4.20 -35.06 18.10
C GLU A 559 5.54 -34.72 18.77
N ARG A 560 5.51 -34.24 20.02
CA ARG A 560 6.67 -33.69 20.73
C ARG A 560 7.80 -34.71 20.89
N GLY A 561 7.51 -35.92 21.34
CA GLY A 561 8.55 -36.92 21.59
C GLY A 561 9.17 -37.48 20.31
N LEU A 562 8.33 -37.85 19.34
CA LEU A 562 8.77 -38.50 18.10
C LEU A 562 9.49 -37.53 17.15
N MET A 563 8.94 -36.34 16.93
CA MET A 563 9.45 -35.41 15.93
C MET A 563 10.69 -34.66 16.41
N LEU A 564 10.74 -34.25 17.70
CA LEU A 564 11.95 -33.66 18.26
C LEU A 564 13.10 -34.69 18.33
N GLY A 565 12.78 -35.94 18.67
CA GLY A 565 13.74 -37.05 18.58
C GLY A 565 14.27 -37.20 17.15
N THR A 566 13.38 -37.20 16.15
CA THR A 566 13.78 -37.26 14.74
C THR A 566 14.68 -36.09 14.32
N ILE A 567 14.41 -34.87 14.77
CA ILE A 567 15.24 -33.69 14.46
C ILE A 567 16.64 -33.82 15.09
N HIS A 568 16.69 -34.29 16.33
CA HIS A 568 17.95 -34.56 17.02
C HIS A 568 18.75 -35.67 16.34
N ASP A 569 18.10 -36.76 15.92
CA ASP A 569 18.72 -37.86 15.17
C ASP A 569 19.27 -37.41 13.81
N LEU A 570 18.65 -36.39 13.21
CA LEU A 570 19.12 -35.72 12.00
C LEU A 570 20.23 -34.68 12.26
N GLY A 571 20.69 -34.56 13.51
CA GLY A 571 21.89 -33.82 13.91
C GLY A 571 21.67 -32.35 14.27
N ALA A 572 20.42 -31.89 14.42
CA ALA A 572 20.12 -30.49 14.68
C ALA A 572 19.91 -30.18 16.17
N GLU A 573 20.38 -29.00 16.59
CA GLU A 573 20.10 -28.46 17.93
C GLU A 573 18.69 -27.85 17.97
N VAL A 574 17.90 -28.18 18.99
CA VAL A 574 16.56 -27.62 19.18
C VAL A 574 16.47 -26.82 20.47
N LEU A 575 16.00 -25.59 20.35
CA LEU A 575 15.80 -24.63 21.43
C LEU A 575 14.32 -24.25 21.49
N GLU A 576 13.62 -24.68 22.54
CA GLU A 576 12.19 -24.38 22.77
C GLU A 576 11.99 -22.96 23.34
N ARG A 577 12.48 -21.94 22.61
CA ARG A 577 12.32 -20.53 22.95
C ARG A 577 12.39 -19.66 21.70
N ARG A 578 12.04 -18.38 21.85
CA ARG A 578 12.26 -17.38 20.80
C ARG A 578 13.76 -17.13 20.62
N ILE A 579 14.19 -16.96 19.36
CA ILE A 579 15.52 -16.49 19.00
C ILE A 579 15.75 -15.06 19.53
N GLY A 580 16.96 -14.78 20.02
CA GLY A 580 17.36 -13.45 20.48
C GLY A 580 18.64 -12.96 19.80
N ALA A 581 18.97 -11.68 20.03
CA ALA A 581 20.15 -11.05 19.46
C ALA A 581 21.46 -11.79 19.80
N SER A 582 21.57 -12.33 21.02
CA SER A 582 22.74 -13.10 21.45
C SER A 582 22.96 -14.38 20.65
N ASP A 583 21.89 -15.01 20.15
CA ASP A 583 22.00 -16.21 19.33
C ASP A 583 22.55 -15.85 17.95
N VAL A 584 21.98 -14.80 17.33
CA VAL A 584 22.37 -14.33 16.00
C VAL A 584 23.82 -13.83 15.98
N LEU A 585 24.24 -13.15 17.03
CA LEU A 585 25.58 -12.58 17.17
C LEU A 585 26.61 -13.57 17.73
N ALA A 586 26.24 -14.81 18.05
CA ALA A 586 27.19 -15.83 18.48
C ALA A 586 27.80 -16.64 17.31
N GLU A 587 27.20 -16.58 16.12
CA GLU A 587 27.60 -17.40 14.97
C GLU A 587 28.75 -16.75 14.16
N GLY A 588 29.99 -16.94 14.63
CA GLY A 588 31.21 -16.40 14.00
C GLY A 588 31.68 -15.07 14.61
N ASP A 589 32.86 -14.59 14.20
CA ASP A 589 33.47 -13.38 14.75
C ASP A 589 32.88 -12.08 14.16
N LYS A 590 32.84 -11.01 14.98
CA LYS A 590 32.32 -9.70 14.55
C LYS A 590 33.13 -9.14 13.39
N GLY A 591 32.47 -8.73 12.31
CA GLY A 591 33.12 -8.19 11.10
C GLY A 591 33.65 -9.26 10.12
N SER A 592 33.57 -10.54 10.47
CA SER A 592 33.85 -11.67 9.56
C SER A 592 32.59 -12.48 9.26
N ARG A 593 31.41 -11.87 9.40
CA ARG A 593 30.11 -12.52 9.16
C ARG A 593 29.38 -11.87 8.00
N LYS A 594 28.69 -12.71 7.23
CA LYS A 594 27.71 -12.27 6.23
C LYS A 594 26.37 -12.90 6.56
N TYR A 595 25.37 -12.06 6.82
CA TYR A 595 24.02 -12.50 7.15
C TYR A 595 23.14 -12.55 5.92
N TYR A 596 22.38 -13.64 5.81
CA TYR A 596 21.35 -13.85 4.80
C TYR A 596 20.02 -14.01 5.54
N LEU A 597 19.10 -13.05 5.41
CA LEU A 597 17.86 -13.02 6.19
C LEU A 597 16.63 -13.32 5.31
N CYS A 598 15.80 -14.27 5.71
CA CYS A 598 14.52 -14.54 5.09
C CYS A 598 13.44 -14.79 6.15
N ALA A 599 12.71 -13.74 6.50
CA ALA A 599 11.74 -13.76 7.58
C ALA A 599 10.56 -12.79 7.33
N GLY A 600 9.50 -12.94 8.13
CA GLY A 600 8.38 -12.01 8.08
C GLY A 600 8.75 -10.60 8.59
N PRO A 601 7.99 -9.55 8.23
CA PRO A 601 8.36 -8.14 8.42
C PRO A 601 8.77 -7.78 9.86
N GLY A 602 8.03 -8.30 10.84
CA GLY A 602 8.31 -8.06 12.25
C GLY A 602 9.67 -8.59 12.69
N MET A 603 10.06 -9.79 12.23
CA MET A 603 11.34 -10.39 12.58
C MET A 603 12.48 -9.77 11.75
N THR A 604 12.26 -9.46 10.48
CA THR A 604 13.25 -8.78 9.64
C THR A 604 13.66 -7.44 10.22
N ARG A 605 12.72 -6.63 10.73
CA ARG A 605 13.03 -5.36 11.43
C ARG A 605 13.95 -5.56 12.64
N GLU A 606 13.67 -6.56 13.47
CA GLU A 606 14.50 -6.86 14.63
C GLU A 606 15.88 -7.38 14.21
N LEU A 607 15.96 -8.27 13.21
CA LEU A 607 17.23 -8.80 12.70
C LEU A 607 18.14 -7.70 12.14
N LEU A 608 17.58 -6.77 11.36
CA LEU A 608 18.32 -5.62 10.83
C LEU A 608 18.87 -4.73 11.95
N LYS A 609 18.09 -4.56 13.04
CA LYS A 609 18.56 -3.85 14.23
C LYS A 609 19.67 -4.61 14.97
N TRP A 610 19.57 -5.93 15.08
CA TRP A 610 20.57 -6.73 15.78
C TRP A 610 21.89 -6.85 15.01
N THR A 611 21.83 -6.82 13.68
CA THR A 611 22.97 -6.98 12.76
C THR A 611 23.52 -5.65 12.26
N GLU A 612 23.20 -4.54 12.94
CA GLU A 612 23.70 -3.22 12.58
C GLU A 612 25.24 -3.18 12.57
N GLY A 613 25.80 -2.79 11.42
CA GLY A 613 27.25 -2.74 11.20
C GLY A 613 27.88 -4.02 10.65
N GLU A 614 27.10 -5.07 10.37
CA GLU A 614 27.55 -6.29 9.68
C GLU A 614 27.17 -6.27 8.19
N GLU A 615 27.73 -7.18 7.40
CA GLU A 615 27.31 -7.38 6.01
C GLU A 615 25.99 -8.17 5.99
N VAL A 616 24.91 -7.57 5.49
CA VAL A 616 23.56 -8.16 5.52
C VAL A 616 22.92 -8.12 4.14
N VAL A 617 22.41 -9.28 3.71
CA VAL A 617 21.51 -9.40 2.55
C VAL A 617 20.19 -10.01 3.04
N TYR A 618 19.06 -9.52 2.56
CA TYR A 618 17.75 -10.03 2.96
C TYR A 618 16.76 -10.03 1.80
N GLU A 619 15.84 -10.99 1.81
CA GLU A 619 14.66 -10.99 0.95
C GLU A 619 13.42 -10.57 1.76
N SER A 620 12.57 -9.76 1.15
CA SER A 620 11.27 -9.35 1.70
C SER A 620 10.15 -9.88 0.82
N PHE A 621 9.19 -10.58 1.44
CA PHE A 621 7.96 -11.08 0.81
C PHE A 621 6.74 -10.31 1.33
N GLU A 622 6.88 -8.98 1.43
CA GLU A 622 5.85 -8.06 1.97
C GLU A 622 4.63 -7.83 1.05
N TYR A 623 4.55 -8.50 -0.11
CA TYR A 623 3.59 -8.20 -1.17
C TYR A 623 2.45 -9.23 -1.31
#